data_AF-A0A528KUJ7-F1
#
_entry.id   AF-A0A528KUJ7-F1
#
_cell.length_a   1.000
_cell.length_b   1.000
_cell.length_c   1.000
_cell.angle_alpha   90.00
_cell.angle_beta   90.00
_cell.angle_gamma   90.00
#
_symmetry.space_group_name_H-M   'P 1'
#
loop_
_entity.id
_entity.type
_entity.pdbx_description
1 polymer ?
#
loop_
_entity_poly.entity_id
_entity_poly.type
_entity_poly.pdbx_seq_one_letter_code
_entity_poly.pdbx_strand_id
1 'polypeptide(L)' 'MSESAKGKAPRRALIVVDVQNDYDGGNLAIQYPPFRDSVVNAARAMDAAAAAGVKVVVVKQLAPETSPIFAKGSHGAELH' A
#
# COMPACT_ATOMS: atom_id res chain seq x y z
N MET A 1 -38.34 -24.50 0.41
CA MET A 1 -37.61 -23.20 0.40
C MET A 1 -36.23 -23.48 0.95
N SER A 2 -35.22 -23.54 0.08
CA SER A 2 -33.84 -23.87 0.46
C SER A 2 -33.15 -22.60 0.94
N GLU A 3 -32.76 -22.59 2.22
CA GLU A 3 -31.95 -21.53 2.80
C GLU A 3 -30.51 -21.72 2.33
N SER A 4 -30.04 -20.82 1.44
CA SER A 4 -28.64 -20.79 1.04
C SER A 4 -27.79 -20.51 2.28
N ALA A 5 -26.82 -21.40 2.57
CA ALA A 5 -25.89 -21.21 3.66
C ALA A 5 -25.10 -19.90 3.45
N LYS A 6 -25.46 -18.84 4.18
CA LYS A 6 -24.62 -17.65 4.34
C LYS A 6 -23.31 -18.09 5.01
N GLY A 7 -22.28 -18.34 4.21
CA GLY A 7 -20.93 -18.55 4.71
C GLY A 7 -20.50 -17.36 5.59
N LYS A 8 -19.75 -17.64 6.66
CA LYS A 8 -19.23 -16.61 7.57
C LYS A 8 -18.49 -15.55 6.74
N ALA A 9 -18.84 -14.28 6.93
CA ALA A 9 -18.18 -13.18 6.25
C ALA A 9 -16.65 -13.23 6.51
N PRO A 10 -15.80 -13.02 5.48
CA PRO A 10 -14.35 -13.08 5.66
C PRO A 10 -13.88 -12.05 6.69
N ARG A 11 -13.01 -12.49 7.61
CA ARG A 11 -12.25 -11.59 8.48
C ARG A 11 -11.09 -11.01 7.66
N ARG A 12 -11.04 -9.69 7.51
CA ARG A 12 -10.09 -9.01 6.62
C ARG A 12 -9.11 -8.15 7.41
N ALA A 13 -7.94 -7.95 6.82
CA ALA A 13 -6.98 -6.91 7.12
C ALA A 13 -6.51 -6.30 5.79
N LEU A 14 -6.17 -5.02 5.78
CA LEU A 14 -5.53 -4.35 4.66
C LEU A 14 -4.03 -4.26 4.93
N ILE A 15 -3.22 -4.75 3.99
CA ILE A 15 -1.78 -4.56 4.01
C ILE A 15 -1.44 -3.60 2.87
N VAL A 16 -0.82 -2.48 3.20
CA VAL A 16 -0.34 -1.47 2.25
C VAL A 16 1.16 -1.65 2.15
N VAL A 17 1.63 -2.06 0.97
CA VAL A 17 3.03 -2.45 0.76
C VAL A 17 3.74 -1.37 -0.02
N ASP A 18 4.80 -0.82 0.58
CA ASP A 18 5.83 -0.01 -0.05
C ASP A 18 5.27 1.16 -0.89
N VAL A 19 4.24 1.84 -0.39
CA VAL A 19 3.77 3.10 -0.99
C VAL A 19 4.78 4.20 -0.63
N GLN A 20 5.89 4.25 -1.37
CA GLN A 20 7.09 5.06 -1.12
C GLN A 20 7.46 5.91 -2.34
N ASN A 21 8.24 6.97 -2.11
CA ASN A 21 8.58 7.96 -3.13
C ASN A 21 9.51 7.43 -4.24
N ASP A 22 10.27 6.36 -4.01
CA ASP A 22 11.12 5.75 -5.07
C ASP A 22 10.32 5.22 -6.27
N TYR A 23 9.01 5.01 -6.10
CA TYR A 23 8.12 4.63 -7.20
C TYR A 23 7.55 5.83 -7.97
N ASP A 24 7.72 7.04 -7.46
CA ASP A 24 7.17 8.29 -7.98
C ASP A 24 8.14 9.02 -8.90
N GLY A 25 8.59 8.31 -9.94
CA GLY A 25 9.67 8.77 -10.80
C GLY A 25 11.04 8.22 -10.39
N GLY A 26 12.10 8.72 -11.01
CA GLY A 26 13.47 8.29 -10.70
C GLY A 26 13.82 6.87 -11.18
N ASN A 27 14.65 6.17 -10.40
CA ASN A 27 15.27 4.90 -10.77
C ASN A 27 14.33 3.68 -10.74
N LEU A 28 13.13 3.81 -10.14
CA LEU A 28 12.16 2.71 -10.01
C LEU A 28 10.73 3.17 -10.26
N ALA A 29 10.54 4.11 -11.19
CA ALA A 29 9.23 4.65 -11.50
C ALA A 29 8.22 3.55 -11.89
N ILE A 30 7.07 3.50 -11.21
CA ILE A 30 5.94 2.66 -11.62
C ILE A 30 5.31 3.26 -12.88
N GLN A 31 5.20 2.45 -13.94
CA GLN A 31 4.73 2.89 -15.26
C GLN A 31 3.25 2.62 -15.51
N TYR A 32 2.68 1.57 -14.90
CA TYR A 32 1.27 1.24 -15.05
C TYR A 32 0.73 0.42 -13.86
N PRO A 33 -0.48 0.74 -13.36
CA PRO A 33 -1.21 1.99 -13.61
C PRO A 33 -0.39 3.21 -13.14
N PRO A 34 -0.72 4.44 -13.57
CA PRO A 34 0.00 5.64 -13.12
C PRO A 34 0.14 5.67 -11.60
N PHE A 35 1.36 5.91 -11.09
CA PHE A 35 1.64 5.80 -9.65
C PHE A 35 0.68 6.62 -8.78
N ARG A 36 0.37 7.85 -9.21
CA ARG A 36 -0.56 8.74 -8.50
C ARG A 36 -1.98 8.18 -8.39
N ASP A 37 -2.45 7.45 -9.40
CA ASP A 37 -3.75 6.79 -9.33
C ASP A 37 -3.74 5.63 -8.31
N SER A 38 -2.63 4.89 -8.25
CA SER A 38 -2.43 3.84 -7.24
C SER A 38 -2.42 4.39 -5.82
N VAL A 39 -1.71 5.51 -5.59
CA VAL A 39 -1.68 6.19 -4.28
C VAL A 39 -3.09 6.61 -3.86
N VAL A 40 -3.86 7.25 -4.75
CA VAL A 40 -5.24 7.66 -4.46
C VAL A 40 -6.11 6.46 -4.09
N ASN A 41 -5.96 5.33 -4.79
CA ASN A 41 -6.73 4.12 -4.49
C ASN A 41 -6.26 3.43 -3.19
N ALA A 42 -4.97 3.48 -2.87
CA ALA A 42 -4.45 2.99 -1.60
C ALA A 42 -5.03 3.81 -0.43
N ALA A 43 -5.04 5.14 -0.52
CA ALA A 43 -5.66 6.02 0.48
C ALA A 43 -7.15 5.70 0.66
N ARG A 44 -7.91 5.58 -0.43
CA ARG A 44 -9.34 5.20 -0.38
C ARG A 44 -9.55 3.84 0.29
N ALA A 45 -8.68 2.87 0.03
CA ALA A 45 -8.76 1.56 0.67
C ALA A 45 -8.46 1.65 2.17
N MET A 46 -7.48 2.45 2.58
CA MET A 46 -7.16 2.70 3.99
C MET A 46 -8.31 3.40 4.71
N ASP A 47 -8.92 4.42 4.12
CA ASP A 47 -10.09 5.11 4.66
C ASP A 47 -11.27 4.15 4.86
N ALA A 48 -11.58 3.35 3.83
CA ALA A 48 -12.65 2.35 3.91
C ALA A 48 -12.37 1.27 4.96
N ALA A 49 -11.11 0.82 5.06
CA ALA A 49 -10.71 -0.14 6.08
C ALA A 49 -10.85 0.44 7.49
N ALA A 50 -10.41 1.67 7.71
CA ALA A 50 -10.55 2.38 8.98
C ALA A 50 -12.03 2.55 9.37
N ALA A 51 -12.88 2.99 8.44
CA ALA A 51 -14.31 3.16 8.65
C ALA A 51 -15.02 1.81 8.97
N ALA A 52 -14.57 0.71 8.38
CA ALA A 52 -15.10 -0.63 8.61
C ALA A 52 -14.49 -1.36 9.83
N GLY A 53 -13.56 -0.74 10.56
CA GLY A 53 -12.83 -1.38 11.65
C GLY A 53 -11.89 -2.52 11.21
N VAL A 54 -11.56 -2.57 9.92
CA VAL A 54 -10.57 -3.50 9.34
C VAL A 54 -9.18 -3.03 9.75
N LYS A 55 -8.34 -3.96 10.20
CA LYS A 55 -6.96 -3.64 10.60
C LYS A 55 -6.14 -3.25 9.37
N VAL A 56 -5.41 -2.14 9.46
CA VAL A 56 -4.49 -1.67 8.43
C VAL A 56 -3.06 -1.88 8.92
N VAL A 57 -2.22 -2.47 8.08
CA VAL A 57 -0.78 -2.64 8.30
C VAL A 57 -0.05 -1.99 7.14
N VAL A 58 0.92 -1.12 7.44
CA VAL A 58 1.79 -0.49 6.43
C VAL A 58 3.16 -1.13 6.51
N VAL A 59 3.69 -1.54 5.36
CA VAL A 59 5.04 -2.08 5.20
C VAL A 59 5.88 -1.03 4.45
N LYS A 60 7.12 -0.84 4.90
CA LYS A 60 8.09 0.08 4.31
C LYS A 60 9.39 -0.67 4.05
N GLN A 61 9.86 -0.66 2.82
CA GLN A 61 11.17 -1.20 2.43
C GLN A 61 12.27 -0.20 2.78
N LEU A 62 13.38 -0.70 3.33
CA LEU A 62 14.62 0.05 3.54
C LEU A 62 15.82 -0.75 3.00
N ALA A 63 16.74 -0.04 2.37
CA ALA A 63 18.01 -0.54 1.88
C ALA A 63 19.17 0.25 2.52
N PRO A 64 20.44 -0.19 2.38
CA PRO A 64 21.60 0.58 2.84
C PRO A 64 21.59 2.02 2.30
N GLU A 65 22.21 2.95 3.03
CA GLU A 65 22.24 4.39 2.67
C GLU A 65 22.87 4.66 1.30
N THR A 66 23.70 3.73 0.80
CA THR A 66 24.36 3.80 -0.51
C THR A 66 23.53 3.21 -1.65
N SER A 67 22.35 2.68 -1.36
CA SER A 67 21.48 2.04 -2.37
C SER A 67 20.94 3.07 -3.37
N PRO A 68 20.78 2.71 -4.66
CA PRO A 68 20.19 3.64 -5.64
C PRO A 68 18.68 3.85 -5.46
N ILE A 69 18.04 3.02 -4.62
CA ILE A 69 16.61 3.01 -4.29
C ILE A 69 16.45 2.56 -2.84
N PHE A 70 15.39 3.02 -2.17
CA PHE A 70 15.04 2.74 -0.79
C PHE A 70 16.18 3.03 0.20
N ALA A 71 17.11 3.91 -0.16
CA ALA A 71 18.25 4.24 0.68
C ALA A 71 17.78 4.81 2.01
N LYS A 72 18.18 4.17 3.13
CA LYS A 72 17.81 4.62 4.47
C LYS A 72 18.16 6.11 4.65
N GLY A 73 17.21 6.90 5.12
CA GLY A 73 17.36 8.35 5.31
C GLY A 73 17.19 9.19 4.04
N SER A 74 16.97 8.58 2.88
CA SER A 74 16.66 9.31 1.65
C SER A 74 15.18 9.66 1.53
N HIS A 75 14.85 10.67 0.72
CA HIS A 75 13.46 11.00 0.38
C HIS A 75 12.74 9.84 -0.31
N GLY A 76 13.43 9.10 -1.19
CA GLY A 76 12.88 7.95 -1.91
C GLY A 76 12.35 6.86 -0.97
N ALA A 77 13.07 6.61 0.13
CA ALA A 77 12.70 5.62 1.13
C ALA A 77 11.58 6.05 2.09
N GLU A 78 11.13 7.31 2.03
CA GLU A 78 9.98 7.73 2.82
C GLU A 78 8.67 7.26 2.20
N LEU A 79 7.67 7.04 3.06
CA LEU A 79 6.30 6.81 2.60
C LEU A 79 5.83 8.03 1.81
N HIS A 80 5.04 7.78 0.79
CA HIS A 80 4.48 8.81 -0.08
C HIS A 80 3.35 9.61 0.61
#